data_AF-A0A2G5RFX6-F1
#
_entry.id   AF-A0A2G5RFX6-F1
#
_cell.length_a   1.000
_cell.length_b   1.000
_cell.length_c   1.000
_cell.angle_alpha   90.00
_cell.angle_beta   90.00
_cell.angle_gamma   90.00
#
_symmetry.space_group_name_H-M   'P 1'
#
loop_
_entity.id
_entity.type
_entity.pdbx_description
1 polymer ?
#
loop_
_entity_poly.entity_id
_entity_poly.type
_entity_poly.pdbx_seq_one_letter_code
_entity_poly.pdbx_strand_id
1 'polypeptide(L)'
;MALFFDQAWYDARLAERGLDRAVLAAAAGLSPAELALAFKDQRELSMREVSVFAELLGVSAAEAASRAGVRPPPISDAQRIAALETRVAVLEAELAALKR
;
A
#
# COMPACT_ATOMS: atom_id res chain seq x y z
N MET A 1 -0.82 3.28 21.50
CA MET A 1 -1.12 3.07 20.08
C MET A 1 -0.60 1.68 19.75
N ALA A 2 -1.46 0.74 19.34
CA ALA A 2 -1.00 -0.59 18.97
C ALA A 2 -0.51 -0.52 17.52
N LEU A 3 0.78 -0.81 17.30
CA LEU A 3 1.26 -1.17 15.98
C LEU A 3 0.66 -2.54 15.67
N PHE A 4 0.06 -2.68 14.50
CA PHE A 4 -0.50 -3.93 14.02
C PHE A 4 0.14 -4.22 12.68
N PHE A 5 0.97 -5.25 12.61
CA PHE A 5 1.58 -5.70 11.38
C PHE A 5 1.06 -7.09 11.02
N ASP A 6 0.33 -7.18 9.91
CA ASP A 6 -0.21 -8.42 9.36
C ASP A 6 0.91 -9.24 8.67
N GLN A 7 1.75 -9.89 9.49
CA GLN A 7 2.91 -10.65 9.01
C GLN A 7 2.51 -11.75 8.03
N ALA A 8 1.42 -12.48 8.34
CA ALA A 8 0.96 -13.60 7.53
C ALA A 8 0.53 -13.14 6.14
N TRP A 9 -0.15 -11.99 6.04
CA TRP A 9 -0.52 -11.41 4.75
C TRP A 9 0.72 -10.98 3.94
N TYR A 10 1.68 -10.31 4.58
CA TYR A 10 2.92 -9.90 3.92
C TYR A 10 3.74 -11.09 3.42
N ASP A 11 3.88 -12.14 4.23
CA ASP A 11 4.58 -13.37 3.85
C ASP A 11 3.89 -14.08 2.68
N ALA A 12 2.56 -14.18 2.70
CA ALA A 12 1.80 -14.78 1.61
C ALA A 12 2.02 -14.02 0.29
N ARG A 13 1.96 -12.68 0.33
CA ARG A 13 2.18 -11.83 -0.87
C ARG A 13 3.59 -11.91 -1.42
N LEU A 14 4.60 -12.05 -0.55
CA LEU A 14 5.98 -12.31 -0.95
C LEU A 14 6.11 -13.69 -1.59
N ALA A 15 5.54 -14.72 -0.98
CA ALA A 15 5.59 -16.09 -1.47
C ALA A 15 4.93 -16.26 -2.85
N GLU A 16 3.80 -15.59 -3.11
CA GLU A 16 3.15 -15.53 -4.43
C GLU A 16 4.09 -15.06 -5.55
N ARG A 17 5.15 -14.30 -5.20
CA ARG A 17 6.11 -13.70 -6.14
C ARG A 17 7.48 -14.39 -6.08
N GLY A 18 7.64 -15.45 -5.28
CA GLY A 18 8.93 -16.09 -5.04
C GLY A 18 9.94 -15.16 -4.33
N LEU A 19 9.45 -14.17 -3.59
CA LEU A 19 10.27 -13.23 -2.84
C LEU A 19 10.31 -13.62 -1.36
N ASP A 20 11.31 -13.11 -0.65
CA ASP A 20 11.43 -13.26 0.79
C ASP A 20 11.49 -11.89 1.50
N ARG A 21 11.50 -11.93 2.83
CA ARG A 21 11.60 -10.71 3.66
C ARG A 21 12.93 -9.97 3.47
N ALA A 22 14.00 -10.64 3.04
CA ALA A 22 15.29 -9.99 2.82
C ALA A 22 15.22 -9.06 1.60
N VAL A 23 14.53 -9.47 0.53
CA VAL A 23 14.23 -8.60 -0.62
C VAL A 23 13.36 -7.42 -0.19
N LEU A 24 12.34 -7.66 0.63
CA LEU A 24 11.46 -6.59 1.15
C LEU A 24 12.26 -5.54 1.95
N ALA A 25 13.16 -5.99 2.84
CA ALA A 25 14.04 -5.12 3.61
C ALA A 25 14.97 -4.30 2.69
N ALA A 26 15.67 -4.99 1.79
CA ALA A 26 16.62 -4.36 0.89
C ALA A 26 15.97 -3.31 0.00
N ALA A 27 14.77 -3.59 -0.54
CA ALA A 27 14.04 -2.65 -1.38
C ALA A 27 13.72 -1.34 -0.64
N ALA A 28 13.31 -1.44 0.64
CA ALA A 28 12.99 -0.27 1.46
C ALA A 28 14.21 0.39 2.11
N GLY A 29 15.43 -0.11 1.86
CA GLY A 29 16.66 0.40 2.49
C GLY A 29 16.75 0.08 3.99
N LEU A 30 16.09 -0.99 4.44
CA LEU A 30 16.09 -1.48 5.81
C LEU A 30 17.12 -2.58 6.00
N SER A 31 17.74 -2.62 7.18
CA SER A 31 18.42 -3.83 7.62
C SER A 31 17.40 -4.94 7.95
N PRO A 32 17.81 -6.23 7.87
CA PRO A 32 16.94 -7.34 8.28
C PRO A 32 16.45 -7.23 9.73
N ALA A 33 17.28 -6.64 10.62
CA ALA A 33 16.93 -6.43 12.02
C ALA A 33 15.82 -5.37 12.17
N GLU A 34 15.90 -4.26 11.44
CA GLU A 34 14.85 -3.22 11.47
C GLU A 34 13.52 -3.74 10.91
N LEU A 35 13.55 -4.52 9.83
CA LEU A 35 12.35 -5.16 9.31
C LEU A 35 11.77 -6.15 10.34
N ALA A 36 12.61 -6.94 11.00
CA ALA A 36 12.18 -7.88 12.03
C ALA A 36 11.52 -7.17 13.23
N LEU A 37 12.01 -5.98 13.62
CA LEU A 37 11.38 -5.16 14.65
C LEU A 37 10.01 -4.64 14.18
N ALA A 38 9.88 -4.21 12.93
CA ALA A 38 8.60 -3.76 12.37
C ALA A 38 7.57 -4.90 12.34
N PHE A 39 7.98 -6.10 11.92
CA PHE A 39 7.12 -7.29 11.92
C PHE A 39 6.67 -7.69 13.33
N LYS A 40 7.47 -7.39 14.37
CA LYS A 40 7.13 -7.65 15.78
C LYS A 40 6.36 -6.51 16.44
N ASP A 41 5.88 -5.52 15.68
CA ASP A 41 5.20 -4.33 16.20
C ASP A 41 6.07 -3.50 17.17
N GLN A 42 7.40 -3.57 17.01
CA GLN A 42 8.38 -2.88 17.86
C GLN A 42 9.03 -1.67 17.18
N ARG A 43 8.73 -1.44 15.89
CA ARG A 43 9.21 -0.30 15.11
C ARG A 43 8.13 0.17 14.15
N GLU A 44 7.92 1.48 14.09
CA GLU A 44 7.00 2.08 13.12
C GLU A 44 7.61 2.09 11.72
N LEU A 45 6.78 1.86 10.70
CA LEU A 45 7.14 2.05 9.31
C LEU A 45 6.67 3.44 8.85
N SER A 46 7.54 4.13 8.14
CA SER A 46 7.21 5.32 7.38
C SER A 46 6.37 4.98 6.15
N MET A 47 5.57 5.93 5.70
CA MET A 47 4.82 5.78 4.45
C MET A 47 5.71 5.60 3.22
N ARG A 48 6.96 6.08 3.26
CA ARG A 48 7.92 5.84 2.17
C ARG A 48 8.27 4.36 2.08
N GLU A 49 8.58 3.72 3.21
CA GLU A 49 8.89 2.28 3.26
C GLU A 49 7.68 1.44 2.85
N VAL A 50 6.48 1.80 3.34
CA VAL A 50 5.23 1.13 2.96
C VAL A 50 4.92 1.25 1.47
N SER A 51 5.17 2.42 0.85
CA SER A 51 4.98 2.57 -0.60
C SER A 51 5.90 1.65 -1.39
N VAL A 52 7.16 1.51 -0.98
CA VAL A 52 8.10 0.56 -1.61
C VAL A 52 7.61 -0.88 -1.46
N PHE A 53 7.09 -1.24 -0.29
CA PHE A 53 6.48 -2.55 -0.08
C PHE A 53 5.30 -2.77 -1.03
N ALA A 54 4.43 -1.77 -1.18
CA ALA A 54 3.26 -1.86 -2.05
C ALA A 54 3.65 -2.08 -3.51
N GLU A 55 4.66 -1.36 -4.00
CA GLU A 55 5.22 -1.52 -5.35
C GLU A 55 5.77 -2.94 -5.56
N LEU A 56 6.60 -3.43 -4.64
CA LEU A 56 7.18 -4.77 -4.72
C LEU A 56 6.11 -5.87 -4.71
N LEU A 57 5.07 -5.68 -3.89
CA LEU A 57 3.96 -6.61 -3.76
C LEU A 57 2.87 -6.40 -4.81
N GLY A 58 2.99 -5.43 -5.72
CA GLY A 58 1.98 -5.16 -6.75
C GLY A 58 0.58 -4.88 -6.19
N VAL A 59 0.50 -4.18 -5.05
CA VAL A 59 -0.77 -3.76 -4.42
C VAL A 59 -0.81 -2.24 -4.28
N SER A 60 -1.95 -1.70 -3.82
CA SER A 60 -2.03 -0.28 -3.51
C SER A 60 -1.27 0.08 -2.22
N ALA A 61 -0.70 1.29 -2.16
CA ALA A 61 -0.06 1.80 -0.94
C ALA A 61 -1.02 1.86 0.26
N ALA A 62 -2.32 2.10 0.02
CA ALA A 62 -3.34 2.10 1.06
C ALA A 62 -3.58 0.70 1.66
N GLU A 63 -3.59 -0.35 0.82
CA GLU A 63 -3.72 -1.73 1.29
C GLU A 63 -2.49 -2.14 2.11
N ALA A 64 -1.29 -1.89 1.58
CA ALA A 64 -0.04 -2.16 2.30
C ALA A 64 -0.01 -1.41 3.64
N ALA A 65 -0.37 -0.12 3.66
CA ALA A 65 -0.42 0.68 4.90
C ALA A 65 -1.41 0.12 5.91
N SER A 66 -2.62 -0.24 5.46
CA SER A 66 -3.63 -0.86 6.33
C SER A 66 -3.16 -2.17 6.94
N ARG A 67 -2.39 -2.97 6.20
CA ARG A 67 -1.82 -4.25 6.66
C ARG A 67 -0.60 -4.06 7.56
N ALA A 68 0.13 -2.96 7.38
CA ALA A 68 1.26 -2.58 8.21
C ALA A 68 0.88 -1.74 9.45
N GLY A 69 -0.43 -1.49 9.67
CA GLY A 69 -0.90 -0.66 10.78
C GLY A 69 -0.51 0.81 10.66
N VAL A 70 -0.09 1.23 9.46
CA VAL A 70 0.29 2.60 9.15
C VAL A 70 -0.94 3.33 8.62
N ARG A 71 -1.28 4.46 9.22
CA ARG A 71 -2.35 5.31 8.68
C ARG A 71 -1.79 6.06 7.47
N PRO A 72 -2.30 5.83 6.24
CA PRO A 72 -1.89 6.62 5.09
C PRO A 72 -2.30 8.08 5.30
N PRO A 73 -1.53 9.04 4.74
CA PRO A 73 -1.91 10.44 4.78
C PRO A 73 -3.24 10.61 4.03
N PRO A 74 -4.08 11.57 4.44
CA PRO A 74 -5.28 11.90 3.68
C PRO A 74 -4.89 12.27 2.25
N ILE A 75 -5.67 11.83 1.27
CA ILE A 75 -5.51 12.27 -0.12
C ILE A 75 -5.64 13.80 -0.19
N SER A 76 -4.84 14.44 -1.04
CA SER A 76 -4.97 15.88 -1.24
C SER A 76 -6.27 16.20 -1.98
N ASP A 77 -6.77 17.43 -1.81
CA ASP A 77 -7.96 17.88 -2.54
C ASP A 77 -7.76 17.78 -4.06
N ALA A 78 -6.55 18.06 -4.54
CA ALA A 78 -6.20 17.91 -5.96
C ALA A 78 -6.35 16.46 -6.45
N GLN A 79 -5.85 15.49 -5.68
CA GLN A 79 -6.00 14.06 -6.00
C GLN A 79 -7.46 13.63 -5.97
N ARG A 80 -8.21 14.14 -4.99
CA ARG A 80 -9.65 13.87 -4.85
C ARG A 80 -10.44 14.43 -6.04
N ILE A 81 -10.14 15.66 -6.46
CA ILE A 81 -10.79 16.30 -7.61
C ILE A 81 -10.51 15.51 -8.89
N ALA A 82 -9.25 15.17 -9.18
CA ALA A 82 -8.90 14.39 -10.37
C ALA A 82 -9.60 13.02 -10.43
N ALA A 83 -9.72 12.34 -9.29
CA ALA A 83 -10.47 11.08 -9.20
C ALA A 83 -11.98 11.27 -9.45
N LEU A 84 -12.55 12.38 -8.98
CA LEU A 84 -13.95 12.72 -9.23
C LEU A 84 -14.19 13.08 -10.70
N GLU A 85 -13.31 13.88 -11.31
CA GLU A 85 -13.38 14.25 -12.73
C GLU A 85 -13.34 13.01 -13.62
N THR A 86 -12.43 12.06 -13.34
CA THR A 86 -12.35 10.78 -14.06
C THR A 86 -13.66 10.00 -13.95
N ARG A 87 -14.25 9.93 -12.75
CA ARG A 87 -15.54 9.23 -12.53
C ARG A 87 -16.69 9.91 -13.26
N VAL A 88 -16.73 11.24 -13.27
CA VAL A 88 -17.76 12.00 -14.01
C VAL A 88 -17.64 11.72 -15.50
N ALA A 89 -16.45 11.73 -16.07
CA ALA A 89 -16.23 11.45 -17.49
C ALA A 89 -16.72 10.04 -17.89
N VAL A 90 -16.46 9.02 -17.05
CA VAL A 90 -16.97 7.66 -17.26
C VAL A 90 -18.51 7.63 -17.25
N LEU A 91 -19.13 8.26 -16.24
CA LEU A 91 -20.59 8.31 -16.11
C LEU A 91 -21.26 9.07 -17.26
N GLU A 92 -20.66 10.17 -17.72
CA GLU A 92 -21.15 10.93 -18.87
C GLU A 92 -21.10 10.09 -20.15
N ALA A 93 -20.04 9.30 -20.35
CA ALA A 93 -19.93 8.38 -21.48
C ALA A 93 -20.99 7.27 -21.43
N GLU A 94 -21.22 6.67 -20.27
CA GLU A 94 -22.27 5.67 -20.06
C GLU A 94 -23.67 6.25 -20.32
N LEU A 95 -23.95 7.46 -19.82
CA LEU A 95 -25.22 8.14 -20.03
C LEU A 95 -25.43 8.48 -21.51
N ALA A 96 -24.37 8.90 -22.22
CA ALA A 96 -24.42 9.16 -23.65
C ALA A 96 -24.65 7.88 -24.47
N ALA A 97 -24.19 6.72 -23.99
CA ALA A 97 -24.45 5.43 -24.63
C ALA A 97 -25.91 4.97 -24.42
N LEU A 98 -26.47 5.18 -23.23
CA LEU A 98 -27.86 4.81 -22.90
C LEU A 98 -28.91 5.69 -23.59
N LYS A 99 -28.55 6.91 -23.97
CA LYS A 99 -29.45 7.86 -24.66
C LYS A 99 -29.49 7.68 -26.19
N ARG A 100 -28.75 6.73 -26.75
CA ARG A 100 -28.81 6.35 -28.18
C ARG A 100 -29.81 5.23 -28.39
#